data_AF-A0A0S8CRP7-F1
#
_entry.id   AF-A0A0S8CRP7-F1
#
_cell.length_a   1.000
_cell.length_b   1.000
_cell.length_c   1.000
_cell.angle_alpha   90.00
_cell.angle_beta   90.00
_cell.angle_gamma   90.00
#
_symmetry.space_group_name_H-M   'P 1'
#
loop_
_entity.id
_entity.type
_entity.pdbx_description
1 polymer ?
#
loop_
_entity_poly.entity_id
_entity_poly.type
_entity_poly.pdbx_seq_one_letter_code
_entity_poly.pdbx_strand_id
1 'polypeptide(L)' 'MAERLNQQAPVSAEEVLKTEIILNQALIDILIAKQIISEEELMNCIRKIKYEQEKMVAGSRKIVSVKSKS' A
#
# COMPACT_ATOMS: atom_id res chain seq x y z
N MET A 1 21.19 -30.84 8.37
CA MET A 1 20.67 -30.54 9.72
C MET A 1 19.58 -29.50 9.56
N ALA A 2 18.32 -29.85 9.78
CA ALA A 2 17.22 -28.90 9.71
C ALA A 2 17.19 -28.13 11.04
N GLU A 3 17.68 -26.89 11.04
CA GLU A 3 17.40 -25.97 12.13
C GLU A 3 15.89 -25.78 12.21
N ARG A 4 15.33 -26.17 13.35
CA ARG A 4 13.92 -26.01 13.65
C ARG A 4 13.68 -24.51 13.74
N LEU A 5 13.07 -23.96 12.69
CA LEU A 5 12.52 -22.61 12.71
C LEU A 5 11.61 -22.52 13.92
N ASN A 6 12.07 -21.73 14.89
CA ASN A 6 11.34 -21.44 16.10
C ASN A 6 9.94 -20.99 15.69
N GLN A 7 8.95 -21.64 16.27
CA GLN A 7 7.54 -21.42 16.00
C GLN A 7 7.26 -19.92 16.11
N GLN A 8 6.81 -19.34 15.00
CA GLN A 8 6.52 -17.91 14.87
C GLN A 8 5.64 -17.47 16.03
N ALA A 9 6.19 -16.61 16.90
CA ALA A 9 5.37 -15.84 17.81
C ALA A 9 4.30 -15.10 16.97
N PRO A 10 3.06 -14.93 17.48
CA PRO A 10 2.05 -14.17 16.77
C PRO A 10 2.56 -12.75 16.58
N VAL A 11 3.01 -12.44 15.36
CA VAL A 11 3.47 -11.10 14.99
C VAL A 11 2.25 -10.21 14.94
N SER A 12 2.29 -9.08 15.64
CA SER A 12 1.17 -8.14 15.62
C SER A 12 0.99 -7.54 14.23
N ALA A 13 -0.24 -7.19 13.87
CA ALA A 13 -0.52 -6.49 12.62
C ALA A 13 0.30 -5.18 12.48
N GLU A 14 0.61 -4.54 13.62
CA GLU A 14 1.45 -3.35 13.67
C GLU A 14 2.91 -3.66 13.28
N GLU A 15 3.48 -4.74 13.81
CA GLU A 15 4.85 -5.17 13.47
C GLU A 15 4.98 -5.58 12.01
N VAL A 16 3.97 -6.27 11.46
CA VAL A 16 3.92 -6.58 10.03
C VAL A 16 3.88 -5.29 9.21
N LEU A 17 2.98 -4.37 9.54
CA LEU A 17 2.84 -3.10 8.82
C LEU A 17 4.13 -2.27 8.88
N LYS A 18 4.78 -2.19 10.04
CA LYS A 18 6.08 -1.52 10.20
C LYS A 18 7.15 -2.13 9.30
N THR A 19 7.21 -3.46 9.27
CA THR A 19 8.17 -4.19 8.43
C THR A 19 7.93 -3.91 6.94
N GLU A 20 6.66 -3.93 6.51
CA GLU A 20 6.28 -3.62 5.13
C GLU A 20 6.64 -2.19 4.74
N ILE A 21 6.41 -1.21 5.62
CA ILE A 21 6.78 0.20 5.38
C ILE A 21 8.29 0.33 5.18
N ILE A 22 9.10 -0.29 6.05
CA ILE A 22 10.56 -0.22 5.97
C ILE A 22 11.05 -0.87 4.66
N LEU A 23 10.53 -2.06 4.32
CA LEU A 23 10.89 -2.75 3.09
C LEU A 23 10.54 -1.93 1.85
N ASN A 24 9.33 -1.34 1.81
CA ASN A 24 8.90 -0.52 0.69
C ASN A 24 9.76 0.73 0.53
N GLN A 25 10.15 1.39 1.62
CA GLN A 25 11.05 2.54 1.54
C GLN A 25 12.44 2.14 1.02
N ALA A 26 13.01 1.04 1.54
CA ALA A 26 14.31 0.55 1.07
C ALA A 26 14.30 0.20 -0.43
N LEU A 27 13.20 -0.38 -0.93
CA LEU A 27 13.05 -0.65 -2.36
C LEU A 27 13.00 0.64 -3.18
N ILE A 28 12.23 1.64 -2.74
CA ILE A 28 12.17 2.95 -3.40
C ILE A 28 13.56 3.59 -3.46
N ASP A 29 14.28 3.59 -2.33
CA ASP A 29 15.62 4.16 -2.24
C ASP A 29 16.59 3.47 -3.22
N ILE A 30 16.53 2.14 -3.33
CA ILE A 30 17.33 1.37 -4.29
C ILE A 30 16.99 1.77 -5.74
N LEU A 31 15.71 1.90 -6.08
CA LEU A 31 15.27 2.24 -7.43
C LEU A 31 15.71 3.65 -7.84
N ILE A 32 15.62 4.62 -6.93
CA ILE A 32 16.10 5.99 -7.14
C ILE A 32 17.62 6.03 -7.25
N ALA A 33 18.34 5.39 -6.32
CA ALA A 33 19.80 5.37 -6.33
C ALA A 33 20.38 4.71 -7.59
N LYS A 34 19.67 3.73 -8.15
CA LYS A 34 20.01 3.09 -9.43
C LYS A 34 19.53 3.87 -10.66
N GLN A 35 18.88 5.02 -10.47
CA GLN A 35 18.27 5.83 -11.54
C GLN A 35 17.32 5.03 -12.44
N ILE A 36 16.66 4.01 -11.87
CA ILE A 36 15.65 3.22 -12.58
C ILE A 36 14.35 4.03 -12.67
N ILE A 37 14.07 4.81 -11.64
CA ILE A 37 12.98 5.80 -11.61
C ILE A 37 13.51 7.11 -11.05
N SER A 38 12.94 8.22 -11.50
CA SER A 38 13.12 9.54 -10.89
C SER A 38 12.10 9.79 -9.76
N GLU A 39 12.41 10.73 -8.88
CA GLU A 39 11.46 11.19 -7.85
C GLU A 39 10.17 11.75 -8.47
N GLU A 40 10.27 12.41 -9.62
CA GLU A 40 9.11 12.95 -10.33
C GLU A 40 8.17 11.84 -10.84
N GLU A 41 8.73 10.78 -11.45
CA GLU A 41 7.96 9.63 -11.91
C GLU A 41 7.26 8.92 -10.75
N LEU A 42 7.94 8.78 -9.60
CA LEU A 42 7.34 8.23 -8.39
C LEU A 42 6.16 9.10 -7.91
N MET A 43 6.34 10.42 -7.84
CA MET A 43 5.29 11.35 -7.43
C MET A 43 4.10 11.39 -8.40
N ASN A 44 4.35 11.23 -9.70
CA ASN A 44 3.30 11.09 -10.72
C ASN A 44 2.49 9.80 -10.49
N CYS A 45 3.16 8.67 -10.24
CA CYS A 45 2.51 7.40 -9.92
C CYS A 45 1.66 7.50 -8.66
N ILE A 46 2.18 8.10 -7.58
CA ILE A 46 1.45 8.30 -6.32
C ILE A 46 0.20 9.15 -6.55
N ARG A 47 0.31 10.25 -7.30
CA ARG A 47 -0.84 11.11 -7.64
C ARG A 47 -1.90 10.34 -8.42
N LYS A 48 -1.49 9.52 -9.40
CA LYS A 48 -2.41 8.70 -10.19
C LYS A 48 -3.16 7.69 -9.31
N ILE A 49 -2.46 7.01 -8.39
CA ILE A 49 -3.08 6.06 -7.46
C ILE A 49 -4.09 6.77 -6.56
N LYS A 50 -3.73 7.92 -5.96
CA LYS A 50 -4.65 8.70 -5.13
C LYS A 50 -5.90 9.11 -5.90
N TYR A 51 -5.74 9.60 -7.11
CA TYR A 51 -6.86 9.98 -7.97
C TYR A 51 -7.80 8.81 -8.28
N GLU A 52 -7.27 7.62 -8.61
CA GLU A 52 -8.10 6.45 -8.85
C GLU A 52 -8.80 5.96 -7.57
N GLN A 53 -8.14 6.01 -6.41
CA GLN A 53 -8.77 5.70 -5.12
C GLN A 53 -9.93 6.65 -4.81
N GLU A 54 -9.73 7.96 -5.00
CA GLU A 54 -10.77 8.97 -4.82
C GLU A 54 -11.97 8.73 -5.74
N LYS A 55 -11.73 8.35 -7.01
CA LYS A 55 -12.78 7.96 -7.95
C LYS A 55 -13.54 6.72 -7.51
N MET A 56 -12.84 5.70 -7.01
CA MET A 56 -13.50 4.50 -6.48
C MET A 56 -14.40 4.84 -5.28
N VAL A 57 -13.91 5.65 -4.33
CA VAL A 57 -14.70 6.12 -3.17
C VAL A 57 -15.89 7.00 -3.58
N ALA A 58 -15.73 7.84 -4.60
CA ALA A 58 -16.81 8.65 -5.16
C ALA A 58 -17.86 7.78 -5.88
N GLY A 59 -17.43 6.75 -6.60
CA GLY A 59 -18.30 5.77 -7.25
C GLY A 59 -19.13 4.97 -6.25
N SER A 60 -18.54 4.54 -5.13
CA SER A 60 -19.22 3.80 -4.07
C SER A 60 -20.34 4.59 -3.38
N ARG A 61 -20.22 5.92 -3.29
CA ARG A 61 -21.28 6.78 -2.70
C ARG A 61 -22.56 6.84 -3.54
N LYS A 62 -22.50 6.59 -4.85
CA LYS A 62 -23.67 6.67 -5.74
C LYS A 62 -24.60 5.46 -5.62
N ILE A 63 -24.12 4.33 -5.09
CA ILE A 63 -24.85 3.06 -5.05
C ILE A 63 -25.75 2.94 -3.80
N VAL A 64 -25.58 3.80 -2.78
CA VAL A 64 -26.30 3.68 -1.50
C VAL A 64 -27.58 4.54 -1.42
N SER A 65 -27.95 5.28 -2.48
CA SER A 65 -29.25 5.97 -2.54
C SER A 65 -30.36 5.03 -3.07
N VAL A 66 -30.62 3.94 -2.37
CA VAL A 66 -31.87 3.19 -2.56
C VAL A 66 -32.92 3.88 -1.68
N LYS A 67 -33.83 4.64 -2.29
CA LYS A 67 -34.98 5.25 -1.63
C LYS A 67 -35.75 4.19 -0.84
N SER A 68 -35.68 4.23 0.48
CA SER A 68 -36.71 3.67 1.35
C SER A 68 -37.98 4.50 1.16
N LYS A 69 -38.89 4.05 0.28
CA LYS A 69 -40.28 4.53 0.28
C LYS A 69 -41.04 3.69 1.31
N SER A 70 -41.42 4.33 2.41
CA SER A 70 -42.57 3.92 3.24
C SER A 70 -43.75 4.83 2.92
#